data_AF-A0AAU9LJP9-F1
#
_entry.id   AF-A0AAU9LJP9-F1
#
_cell.length_a   1.000
_cell.length_b   1.000
_cell.length_c   1.000
_cell.angle_alpha   90.00
_cell.angle_beta   90.00
_cell.angle_gamma   90.00
#
_symmetry.space_group_name_H-M   'P 1'
#
loop_
_entity.id
_entity.type
_entity.pdbx_description
1 polymer ?
#
loop_
_entity_poly.entity_id
_entity_poly.type
_entity_poly.pdbx_seq_one_letter_code
_entity_poly.pdbx_strand_id
1 'polypeptide(L)'
;MFTLLEFVLRQYPSVQDFEISSRAISECIELSPILSLAPACTFGSILLLDRIWALSCNSAADRPSHWSLTNFLQSDTFYYRWQFSKSLEVAAARGDLAMVKWLFAHFSGCETTFRVVESAAENGCTPVLEYLMTQNAKFWSEESSSVGNMKLVANQDKVLSQSEKNVVHWHHRAIVVAATRGHFDTVRWLHKNLLCHYGCEEETMLVIERTHAIALDVEEFELAELLIPQGKKPSDCTTYSRQSVKIEMTPENPCLRWDVNRAVQAVKDLASSDCLDLMQQIAMLHSPLPPIQATWLLDWRGAFINACGRGDFPMMNWLMEYPIGREAFLVNTGLYFRPLCAAAQGNQIEVIHYLYKKGCCDLHGDALRLTMQHVSLSTVKCLVGYMRRMPQLKANDIIHEATKHGRLDVLQYFYNRSTFFHKALTSSLQSPNAMTVAARHGHLELLKWLFRNACGKYSTEVMNVAVRYGHLRIVQWLHVRQSKSCTSDAMEIAAYNGHLEILKWLYANRSESCSSLAIEYAVKQGHLRIAFWLHNNVRQKKSLSLYVKGNARSAFDMVLFLRKYYPTSVQNSCPIAISHQCVVFI
;
A
#
# COMPACT_ATOMS: atom_id res chain seq x y z
N MET A 1 -5.81 8.59 -27.14
CA MET A 1 -5.89 7.17 -27.54
C MET A 1 -5.91 6.22 -26.33
N PHE A 2 -4.96 6.30 -25.38
CA PHE A 2 -5.01 5.51 -24.13
C PHE A 2 -6.27 5.72 -23.26
N THR A 3 -6.80 6.95 -23.20
CA THR A 3 -8.07 7.23 -22.48
C THR A 3 -9.28 6.57 -23.12
N LEU A 4 -9.25 6.30 -24.43
CA LEU A 4 -10.32 5.61 -25.13
C LEU A 4 -10.26 4.11 -24.84
N LEU A 5 -9.06 3.52 -24.82
CA LEU A 5 -8.85 2.10 -24.50
C LEU A 5 -9.19 1.79 -23.03
N GLU A 6 -8.81 2.66 -22.10
CA GLU A 6 -9.11 2.53 -20.67
C GLU A 6 -10.62 2.72 -20.38
N PHE A 7 -11.31 3.54 -21.18
CA PHE A 7 -12.76 3.69 -21.13
C PHE A 7 -13.49 2.47 -21.71
N VAL A 8 -13.01 1.92 -22.82
CA VAL A 8 -13.58 0.72 -23.47
C VAL A 8 -13.41 -0.52 -22.58
N LEU A 9 -12.24 -0.73 -21.97
CA LEU A 9 -11.99 -1.87 -21.09
C LEU A 9 -12.77 -1.78 -19.76
N ARG A 10 -13.08 -0.57 -19.28
CA ARG A 10 -13.96 -0.38 -18.10
C ARG A 10 -15.43 -0.69 -18.38
N GLN A 11 -15.88 -0.61 -19.64
CA GLN A 11 -17.27 -0.91 -19.99
C GLN A 11 -17.55 -2.40 -20.24
N TYR A 12 -16.52 -3.24 -20.40
CA TYR A 12 -16.65 -4.67 -20.63
C TYR A 12 -15.74 -5.48 -19.69
N PRO A 13 -16.14 -5.71 -18.43
CA PRO A 13 -15.33 -6.43 -17.45
C PRO A 13 -15.09 -7.92 -17.78
N SER A 14 -15.79 -8.48 -18.77
CA SER A 14 -15.66 -9.87 -19.24
C SER A 14 -14.49 -10.12 -20.21
N VAL A 15 -13.65 -9.13 -20.50
CA VAL A 15 -12.54 -9.24 -21.46
C VAL A 15 -11.22 -9.72 -20.82
N GLN A 16 -11.21 -10.00 -19.51
CA GLN A 16 -10.01 -10.49 -18.81
C GLN A 16 -9.62 -11.94 -19.17
N ASP A 17 -10.51 -12.71 -19.81
CA ASP A 17 -10.35 -14.16 -19.98
C ASP A 17 -9.91 -14.63 -21.38
N PHE A 18 -9.39 -13.76 -22.25
CA PHE A 18 -8.94 -14.19 -23.59
C PHE A 18 -7.52 -13.73 -23.94
N GLU A 19 -6.65 -14.69 -24.25
CA GLU A 19 -5.33 -14.52 -24.91
C GLU A 19 -5.38 -13.59 -26.14
N ILE A 20 -6.54 -13.51 -26.80
CA ILE A 20 -6.81 -12.66 -27.98
C ILE A 20 -6.66 -11.16 -27.66
N SER A 21 -6.91 -10.75 -26.40
CA SER A 21 -6.76 -9.35 -25.97
C SER A 21 -5.29 -8.88 -26.01
N SER A 22 -4.33 -9.76 -25.73
CA SER A 22 -2.90 -9.44 -25.79
C SER A 22 -2.45 -9.08 -27.22
N ARG A 23 -3.00 -9.77 -28.22
CA ARG A 23 -2.70 -9.58 -29.65
C ARG A 23 -3.30 -8.26 -30.15
N ALA A 24 -4.56 -7.99 -29.83
CA ALA A 24 -5.23 -6.73 -30.19
C ALA A 24 -4.59 -5.51 -29.50
N ILE A 25 -4.19 -5.65 -28.22
CA ILE A 25 -3.46 -4.61 -27.48
C ILE A 25 -2.07 -4.37 -28.12
N SER A 26 -1.36 -5.44 -28.51
CA SER A 26 -0.05 -5.31 -29.16
C SER A 26 -0.13 -4.60 -30.52
N GLU A 27 -1.21 -4.78 -31.27
CA GLU A 27 -1.46 -4.11 -32.57
C GLU A 27 -1.89 -2.65 -32.41
N CYS A 28 -2.60 -2.29 -31.34
CA CYS A 28 -3.14 -0.94 -31.11
C CYS A 28 -2.20 0.02 -30.36
N ILE A 29 -1.08 -0.47 -29.80
CA ILE A 29 -0.07 0.40 -29.17
C ILE A 29 0.83 0.95 -30.27
N GLU A 30 0.45 2.10 -30.85
CA GLU A 30 1.47 3.06 -31.29
C GLU A 30 2.31 3.36 -30.04
N LEU A 31 3.55 2.87 -30.03
CA LEU A 31 4.39 2.82 -28.82
C LEU A 31 4.46 4.19 -28.16
N SER A 32 3.81 4.30 -26.99
CA SER A 32 3.93 5.47 -26.14
C SER A 32 5.42 5.72 -25.90
N PRO A 33 5.93 6.94 -26.13
CA PRO A 33 7.35 7.25 -25.95
C PRO A 33 7.83 7.07 -24.49
N ILE A 34 6.89 6.83 -23.56
CA ILE A 34 7.13 6.65 -22.13
C ILE A 34 7.01 5.17 -21.71
N LEU A 35 6.63 4.25 -22.61
CA LEU A 35 6.56 2.84 -22.26
C LEU A 35 7.96 2.22 -22.30
N SER A 36 8.48 1.82 -21.14
CA SER A 36 9.74 1.10 -21.02
C SER A 36 9.55 -0.42 -20.97
N LEU A 37 10.65 -1.18 -21.06
CA LEU A 37 10.59 -2.64 -21.19
C LEU A 37 9.95 -3.31 -19.96
N ALA A 38 10.31 -2.90 -18.74
CA ALA A 38 9.78 -3.50 -17.51
C ALA A 38 8.25 -3.37 -17.35
N PRO A 39 7.62 -2.19 -17.56
CA PRO A 39 6.16 -2.09 -17.66
C PRO A 39 5.58 -2.90 -18.82
N ALA A 40 6.28 -3.04 -19.96
CA ALA A 40 5.79 -3.85 -21.07
C ALA A 40 5.71 -5.34 -20.72
N CYS A 41 6.60 -5.85 -19.86
CA CYS A 41 6.53 -7.22 -19.34
C CYS A 41 5.23 -7.52 -18.58
N THR A 42 4.55 -6.50 -18.02
CA THR A 42 3.27 -6.69 -17.34
C THR A 42 2.15 -7.19 -18.27
N PHE A 43 2.27 -6.96 -19.58
CA PHE A 43 1.27 -7.40 -20.57
C PHE A 43 1.48 -8.83 -21.06
N GLY A 44 2.59 -9.50 -20.75
CA GLY A 44 2.83 -10.90 -21.15
C GLY A 44 3.01 -11.11 -22.67
N SER A 45 3.30 -10.08 -23.45
CA SER A 45 3.44 -10.19 -24.91
C SER A 45 4.90 -10.10 -25.35
N ILE A 46 5.47 -11.23 -25.77
CA ILE A 46 6.85 -11.27 -26.32
C ILE A 46 6.94 -10.43 -27.61
N LEU A 47 5.89 -10.42 -28.44
CA LEU A 47 5.85 -9.57 -29.64
C LEU A 47 5.94 -8.08 -29.32
N LEU A 48 5.37 -7.63 -28.20
CA LEU A 48 5.53 -6.25 -27.74
C LEU A 48 6.98 -5.97 -27.32
N LEU A 49 7.64 -6.93 -26.66
CA LEU A 49 9.05 -6.82 -26.30
C LEU A 49 9.96 -6.80 -27.54
N ASP A 50 9.71 -7.67 -28.53
CA ASP A 50 10.43 -7.68 -29.80
C ASP A 50 10.29 -6.34 -30.53
N ARG A 51 9.08 -5.74 -30.54
CA ARG A 51 8.86 -4.42 -31.12
C ARG A 51 9.61 -3.32 -30.37
N ILE A 52 9.56 -3.32 -29.04
CA ILE A 52 10.30 -2.35 -28.21
C ILE A 52 11.81 -2.50 -28.44
N TRP A 53 12.29 -3.73 -28.54
CA TRP A 53 13.69 -4.06 -28.79
C TRP A 53 14.13 -3.62 -30.19
N ALA A 54 13.37 -3.96 -31.22
CA ALA A 54 13.68 -3.61 -32.61
C ALA A 54 13.72 -2.09 -32.86
N LEU A 55 12.94 -1.31 -32.10
CA LEU A 55 12.97 0.16 -32.17
C LEU A 55 14.08 0.80 -31.34
N SER A 56 14.80 0.02 -30.54
CA SER A 56 15.89 0.57 -29.73
C SER A 56 17.18 0.68 -30.53
N CYS A 57 17.90 1.79 -30.32
CA CYS A 57 19.12 2.08 -31.06
C CYS A 57 20.34 1.46 -30.38
N ASN A 58 21.26 0.89 -31.17
CA ASN A 58 22.47 0.23 -30.66
C ASN A 58 23.56 1.24 -30.23
N SER A 59 23.54 2.45 -30.77
CA SER A 59 24.51 3.50 -30.46
C SER A 59 23.83 4.82 -30.12
N ALA A 60 24.50 5.62 -29.29
CA ALA A 60 24.05 6.98 -28.98
C ALA A 60 24.05 7.89 -30.23
N ALA A 61 24.86 7.59 -31.24
CA ALA A 61 24.95 8.34 -32.50
C ALA A 61 23.73 8.16 -33.40
N ASP A 62 23.08 6.99 -33.34
CA ASP A 62 21.95 6.61 -34.21
C ASP A 62 20.58 6.99 -33.61
N ARG A 63 20.58 7.69 -32.47
CA ARG A 63 19.33 8.02 -31.77
C ARG A 63 18.50 9.01 -32.58
N PRO A 64 17.21 8.73 -32.83
CA PRO A 64 16.36 9.66 -33.55
C PRO A 64 16.13 10.95 -32.76
N SER A 65 15.67 11.99 -33.47
CA SER A 65 15.47 13.33 -32.90
C SER A 65 14.33 13.36 -31.87
N HIS A 66 13.29 12.54 -32.06
CA HIS A 66 12.17 12.40 -31.13
C HIS A 66 12.58 11.64 -29.86
N TRP A 67 12.02 12.03 -28.70
CA TRP A 67 12.29 11.35 -27.44
C TRP A 67 11.38 10.15 -27.25
N SER A 68 11.99 9.01 -26.93
CA SER A 68 11.33 7.79 -26.47
C SER A 68 12.30 7.05 -25.53
N LEU A 69 11.78 6.42 -24.49
CA LEU A 69 12.57 5.56 -23.60
C LEU A 69 13.16 4.35 -24.35
N THR A 70 12.47 3.84 -25.37
CA THR A 70 12.95 2.72 -26.20
C THR A 70 14.31 3.02 -26.84
N ASN A 71 14.57 4.27 -27.22
CA ASN A 71 15.82 4.67 -27.89
C ASN A 71 17.06 4.51 -26.99
N PHE A 72 16.87 4.52 -25.67
CA PHE A 72 17.95 4.40 -24.69
C PHE A 72 18.24 2.96 -24.28
N LEU A 73 17.38 2.00 -24.60
CA LEU A 73 17.45 0.62 -24.10
C LEU A 73 18.78 -0.05 -24.42
N GLN A 74 19.19 -0.08 -25.69
CA GLN A 74 20.44 -0.69 -26.13
C GLN A 74 21.63 0.30 -26.16
N SER A 75 21.38 1.60 -26.15
CA SER A 75 22.44 2.61 -26.31
C SER A 75 22.97 3.20 -25.00
N ASP A 76 22.35 2.94 -23.85
CA ASP A 76 22.84 3.38 -22.53
C ASP A 76 23.07 2.18 -21.62
N THR A 77 24.34 1.90 -21.30
CA THR A 77 24.77 0.71 -20.55
C THR A 77 24.13 0.60 -19.16
N PHE A 78 23.88 1.73 -18.50
CA PHE A 78 23.24 1.72 -17.18
C PHE A 78 21.75 1.44 -17.31
N TYR A 79 21.08 2.04 -18.30
CA TYR A 79 19.68 1.78 -18.57
C TYR A 79 19.44 0.32 -18.97
N TYR A 80 20.32 -0.22 -19.80
CA TYR A 80 20.30 -1.62 -20.23
C TYR A 80 20.30 -2.58 -19.03
N ARG A 81 21.27 -2.43 -18.12
CA ARG A 81 21.37 -3.27 -16.90
C ARG A 81 20.18 -3.09 -15.96
N TRP A 82 19.72 -1.85 -15.77
CA TRP A 82 18.58 -1.56 -14.91
C TRP A 82 17.27 -2.15 -15.46
N GLN A 83 17.03 -1.99 -16.77
CA GLN A 83 15.86 -2.55 -17.44
C GLN A 83 15.87 -4.07 -17.41
N PHE A 84 17.02 -4.72 -17.58
CA PHE A 84 17.11 -6.17 -17.41
C PHE A 84 16.63 -6.60 -16.02
N SER A 85 17.20 -6.03 -14.96
CA SER A 85 16.87 -6.38 -13.58
C SER A 85 15.38 -6.18 -13.28
N LYS A 86 14.81 -5.03 -13.66
CA LYS A 86 13.39 -4.73 -13.43
C LYS A 86 12.43 -5.53 -14.30
N SER A 87 12.79 -5.77 -15.57
CA SER A 87 11.97 -6.59 -16.48
C SER A 87 11.97 -8.05 -16.03
N LEU A 88 13.11 -8.53 -15.53
CA LEU A 88 13.25 -9.88 -15.01
C LEU A 88 12.47 -10.07 -13.70
N GLU A 89 12.49 -9.09 -12.79
CA GLU A 89 11.67 -9.09 -11.56
C GLU A 89 10.17 -9.22 -11.90
N VAL A 90 9.68 -8.46 -12.88
CA VAL A 90 8.27 -8.52 -13.33
C VAL A 90 7.94 -9.85 -14.01
N ALA A 91 8.80 -10.33 -14.93
CA ALA A 91 8.59 -11.60 -15.62
C ALA A 91 8.61 -12.79 -14.64
N ALA A 92 9.50 -12.74 -13.65
CA ALA A 92 9.64 -13.74 -12.60
C ALA A 92 8.41 -13.77 -11.68
N ALA A 93 7.91 -12.60 -11.26
CA ALA A 93 6.67 -12.49 -10.48
C ALA A 93 5.44 -13.04 -11.23
N ARG A 94 5.42 -12.98 -12.56
CA ARG A 94 4.34 -13.52 -13.40
C ARG A 94 4.44 -15.02 -13.65
N GLY A 95 5.60 -15.63 -13.42
CA GLY A 95 5.87 -17.01 -13.81
C GLY A 95 6.03 -17.23 -15.32
N ASP A 96 6.24 -16.16 -16.10
CA ASP A 96 6.35 -16.25 -17.56
C ASP A 96 7.75 -16.69 -17.98
N LEU A 97 7.96 -18.01 -18.02
CA LEU A 97 9.24 -18.61 -18.37
C LEU A 97 9.70 -18.24 -19.79
N ALA A 98 8.79 -18.07 -20.73
CA ALA A 98 9.13 -17.71 -22.10
C ALA A 98 9.71 -16.29 -22.16
N MET A 99 9.11 -15.36 -21.40
CA MET A 99 9.61 -14.00 -21.25
C MET A 99 10.94 -13.94 -20.49
N VAL A 100 11.13 -14.76 -19.46
CA VAL A 100 12.42 -14.89 -18.76
C VAL A 100 13.51 -15.36 -19.73
N LYS A 101 13.25 -16.41 -20.51
CA LYS A 101 14.19 -16.90 -21.54
C LYS A 101 14.49 -15.83 -22.59
N TRP A 102 13.47 -15.08 -23.00
CA TRP A 102 13.63 -13.95 -23.93
C TRP A 102 14.58 -12.89 -23.37
N LEU A 103 14.43 -12.51 -22.10
CA LEU A 103 15.32 -11.55 -21.44
C LEU A 103 16.76 -12.05 -21.39
N PHE A 104 16.98 -13.32 -21.04
CA PHE A 104 18.34 -13.90 -21.02
C PHE A 104 18.97 -14.02 -22.42
N ALA A 105 18.17 -14.15 -23.47
CA ALA A 105 18.68 -14.19 -24.85
C ALA A 105 19.08 -12.82 -25.40
N HIS A 106 18.37 -11.75 -24.98
CA HIS A 106 18.59 -10.39 -25.50
C HIS A 106 19.56 -9.56 -24.64
N PHE A 107 19.67 -9.88 -23.34
CA PHE A 107 20.58 -9.20 -22.43
C PHE A 107 21.84 -10.01 -22.15
N SER A 108 23.00 -9.35 -22.10
CA SER A 108 24.29 -9.97 -21.76
C SER A 108 25.07 -9.15 -20.75
N GLY A 109 25.89 -9.81 -19.92
CA GLY A 109 26.74 -9.16 -18.92
C GLY A 109 25.97 -8.35 -17.86
N CYS A 110 24.74 -8.76 -17.54
CA CYS A 110 23.91 -8.13 -16.51
C CYS A 110 23.91 -8.94 -15.21
N GLU A 111 23.88 -8.23 -14.09
CA GLU A 111 23.85 -8.81 -12.73
C GLU A 111 22.56 -8.37 -12.03
N THR A 112 21.83 -9.32 -11.46
CA THR A 112 20.52 -9.06 -10.82
C THR A 112 20.54 -9.43 -9.35
N THR A 113 19.84 -8.63 -8.55
CA THR A 113 19.73 -8.84 -7.10
C THR A 113 18.80 -9.99 -6.76
N PHE A 114 18.87 -10.46 -5.51
CA PHE A 114 18.05 -11.55 -4.97
C PHE A 114 16.53 -11.31 -5.03
N ARG A 115 16.09 -10.07 -5.29
CA ARG A 115 14.67 -9.71 -5.40
C ARG A 115 13.92 -10.45 -6.52
N VAL A 116 14.61 -10.81 -7.59
CA VAL A 116 14.02 -11.61 -8.69
C VAL A 116 13.60 -12.99 -8.18
N VAL A 117 14.46 -13.63 -7.39
CA VAL A 117 14.22 -14.94 -6.78
C VAL A 117 13.11 -14.84 -5.74
N GLU A 118 13.14 -13.81 -4.89
CA GLU A 118 12.07 -13.57 -3.91
C GLU A 118 10.72 -13.37 -4.59
N SER A 119 10.65 -12.61 -5.69
CA SER A 119 9.41 -12.34 -6.41
C SER A 119 8.84 -13.60 -7.10
N ALA A 120 9.70 -14.45 -7.66
CA ALA A 120 9.27 -15.74 -8.21
C ALA A 120 8.79 -16.69 -7.10
N ALA A 121 9.48 -16.73 -5.97
CA ALA A 121 9.12 -17.54 -4.81
C ALA A 121 7.80 -17.08 -4.18
N GLU A 122 7.56 -15.76 -4.11
CA GLU A 122 6.31 -15.15 -3.63
C GLU A 122 5.09 -15.60 -4.44
N ASN A 123 5.26 -15.89 -5.73
CA ASN A 123 4.18 -16.32 -6.63
C ASN A 123 4.24 -17.82 -6.95
N GLY A 124 5.06 -18.60 -6.24
CA GLY A 124 5.14 -20.06 -6.40
C GLY A 124 5.63 -20.52 -7.78
N CYS A 125 6.41 -19.69 -8.48
CA CYS A 125 6.82 -19.94 -9.85
C CYS A 125 8.05 -20.86 -9.93
N THR A 126 7.89 -22.13 -9.53
CA THR A 126 8.98 -23.13 -9.50
C THR A 126 9.72 -23.29 -10.85
N PRO A 127 9.05 -23.31 -12.02
CA PRO A 127 9.76 -23.46 -13.31
C PRO A 127 10.70 -22.27 -13.62
N VAL A 128 10.35 -21.07 -13.17
CA VAL A 128 11.23 -19.90 -13.31
C VAL A 128 12.42 -20.03 -12.37
N LEU A 129 12.21 -20.45 -11.12
CA LEU A 129 13.28 -20.67 -10.14
C LEU A 129 14.26 -21.76 -10.61
N GLU A 130 13.75 -22.86 -11.16
CA GLU A 130 14.55 -23.92 -11.77
C GLU A 130 15.42 -23.37 -12.91
N TYR A 131 14.82 -22.62 -13.83
CA TYR A 131 15.57 -21.99 -14.92
C TYR A 131 16.64 -21.03 -14.40
N LEU A 132 16.30 -20.14 -13.45
CA LEU A 132 17.26 -19.21 -12.85
C LEU A 132 18.42 -19.95 -12.16
N MET A 133 18.18 -21.12 -11.57
CA MET A 133 19.23 -21.94 -10.94
C MET A 133 20.18 -22.53 -11.99
N THR A 134 19.69 -22.90 -13.18
CA THR A 134 20.55 -23.34 -14.29
C THR A 134 21.43 -22.21 -14.85
N GLN A 135 21.07 -20.94 -14.61
CA GLN A 135 21.78 -19.77 -15.13
C GLN A 135 22.74 -19.20 -14.07
N ASN A 136 24.04 -19.53 -14.20
CA ASN A 136 25.19 -18.90 -13.51
C ASN A 136 24.88 -18.21 -12.16
N ALA A 137 24.34 -18.98 -11.21
CA ALA A 137 23.94 -18.50 -9.91
C ALA A 137 25.16 -18.18 -9.04
N LYS A 138 25.19 -16.97 -8.46
CA LYS A 138 26.13 -16.62 -7.39
C LYS A 138 25.36 -16.46 -6.09
N PHE A 139 25.87 -17.04 -5.00
CA PHE A 139 25.27 -16.93 -3.68
C PHE A 139 25.85 -15.71 -2.95
N TRP A 140 25.04 -14.93 -2.23
CA TRP A 140 25.53 -13.80 -1.44
C TRP A 140 26.23 -14.30 -0.16
N SER A 141 27.45 -13.82 0.13
CA SER A 141 28.14 -14.06 1.41
C SER A 141 28.49 -12.76 2.12
N GLU A 142 28.21 -12.71 3.43
CA GLU A 142 28.46 -11.55 4.29
C GLU A 142 29.96 -11.28 4.59
N GLU A 143 30.89 -12.18 4.24
CA GLU A 143 32.34 -11.90 4.35
C GLU A 143 32.84 -10.82 3.37
N SER A 144 31.99 -10.39 2.44
CA SER A 144 32.17 -9.22 1.58
C SER A 144 32.01 -7.88 2.34
N SER A 145 31.78 -7.92 3.67
CA SER A 145 31.34 -6.81 4.53
C SER A 145 32.42 -5.79 4.93
N SER A 146 33.66 -5.90 4.46
CA SER A 146 34.63 -4.81 4.62
C SER A 146 34.44 -3.74 3.52
N VAL A 147 33.30 -3.07 3.60
CA VAL A 147 32.88 -1.75 3.07
C VAL A 147 31.40 -1.88 2.73
N GLY A 148 30.54 -1.28 3.57
CA GLY A 148 29.16 -0.99 3.17
C GLY A 148 29.17 -0.32 1.79
N ASN A 149 28.24 -0.72 0.93
CA ASN A 149 28.25 -0.55 -0.53
C ASN A 149 29.00 -1.66 -1.25
N MET A 150 28.24 -2.53 -1.90
CA MET A 150 28.70 -3.19 -3.12
C MET A 150 29.06 -2.07 -4.10
N LYS A 151 30.35 -1.70 -4.12
CA LYS A 151 30.91 -0.87 -5.17
C LYS A 151 30.65 -1.65 -6.45
N LEU A 152 29.65 -1.22 -7.24
CA LEU A 152 29.72 -1.36 -8.70
C LEU A 152 31.16 -1.01 -9.04
N VAL A 153 31.95 -1.99 -9.47
CA VAL A 153 33.33 -1.77 -9.84
C VAL A 153 33.29 -0.82 -11.03
N ALA A 154 33.44 0.47 -10.71
CA ALA A 154 33.77 1.52 -11.63
C ALA A 154 35.24 1.28 -12.03
N ASN A 155 35.46 0.28 -12.87
CA ASN A 155 36.66 0.28 -13.69
C ASN A 155 36.36 1.19 -14.88
N GLN A 156 36.94 2.38 -14.81
CA GLN A 156 37.28 3.24 -15.93
C GLN A 156 37.57 2.42 -17.19
N ASP A 157 36.89 2.74 -18.29
CA ASP A 157 37.29 2.47 -19.67
C ASP A 157 37.96 1.10 -19.94
N LYS A 158 37.54 0.05 -19.23
CA LYS A 158 37.84 -1.32 -19.61
C LYS A 158 36.76 -1.73 -20.60
N VAL A 159 37.15 -1.76 -21.87
CA VAL A 159 36.58 -2.62 -22.91
C VAL A 159 35.94 -3.82 -22.24
N LEU A 160 34.63 -3.98 -22.46
CA LEU A 160 33.81 -5.08 -21.96
C LEU A 160 34.62 -6.39 -22.04
N SER A 161 35.24 -6.80 -20.93
CA SER A 161 35.71 -8.18 -20.83
C SER A 161 34.44 -9.00 -20.77
N GLN A 162 34.11 -9.64 -21.88
CA GLN A 162 32.95 -10.50 -22.06
C GLN A 162 32.91 -11.56 -20.96
N SER A 163 32.31 -11.25 -19.81
CA SER A 163 31.61 -12.27 -19.05
C SER A 163 30.30 -12.50 -19.81
N GLU A 164 30.29 -13.49 -20.70
CA GLU A 164 29.17 -13.71 -21.64
C GLU A 164 27.83 -14.06 -20.96
N LYS A 165 27.80 -14.31 -19.65
CA LYS A 165 26.63 -14.82 -18.93
C LYS A 165 26.09 -13.82 -17.90
N ASN A 166 24.77 -13.69 -17.86
CA ASN A 166 24.05 -12.95 -16.80
C ASN A 166 24.17 -13.69 -15.46
N VAL A 167 24.17 -12.95 -14.35
CA VAL A 167 24.34 -13.49 -12.98
C VAL A 167 23.12 -13.16 -12.14
N VAL A 168 22.60 -14.16 -11.43
CA VAL A 168 21.46 -14.03 -10.51
C VAL A 168 21.92 -14.37 -9.10
N HIS A 169 21.62 -13.47 -8.15
CA HIS A 169 21.91 -13.65 -6.74
C HIS A 169 20.80 -14.38 -6.00
N TRP A 170 21.16 -15.28 -5.08
CA TRP A 170 20.22 -16.06 -4.27
C TRP A 170 20.33 -15.72 -2.78
N HIS A 171 19.21 -15.82 -2.05
CA HIS A 171 19.12 -15.54 -0.62
C HIS A 171 18.09 -16.45 0.07
N HIS A 172 18.37 -16.90 1.29
CA HIS A 172 17.53 -17.85 2.06
C HIS A 172 16.11 -17.32 2.34
N ARG A 173 15.92 -16.00 2.31
CA ARG A 173 14.63 -15.32 2.54
C ARG A 173 13.55 -15.70 1.53
N ALA A 174 13.92 -16.18 0.34
CA ALA A 174 12.96 -16.69 -0.65
C ALA A 174 12.09 -17.83 -0.09
N ILE A 175 12.63 -18.67 0.82
CA ILE A 175 11.90 -19.77 1.47
C ILE A 175 10.76 -19.20 2.33
N VAL A 176 11.07 -18.22 3.18
CA VAL A 176 10.07 -17.57 4.04
C VAL A 176 8.99 -16.90 3.21
N VAL A 177 9.37 -16.20 2.13
CA VAL A 177 8.42 -15.49 1.26
C VAL A 177 7.46 -16.46 0.57
N ALA A 178 7.95 -17.59 0.03
CA ALA A 178 7.11 -18.64 -0.52
C ALA A 178 6.16 -19.24 0.54
N ALA A 179 6.66 -19.49 1.75
CA ALA A 179 5.85 -20.03 2.84
C ALA A 179 4.73 -19.07 3.26
N THR A 180 5.02 -17.77 3.39
CA THR A 180 4.01 -16.76 3.75
C THR A 180 2.86 -16.65 2.75
N ARG A 181 3.08 -17.10 1.51
CA ARG A 181 2.08 -17.08 0.42
C ARG A 181 1.40 -18.43 0.21
N GLY A 182 1.78 -19.46 0.97
CA GLY A 182 1.20 -20.80 0.88
C GLY A 182 1.74 -21.64 -0.28
N HIS A 183 2.90 -21.32 -0.84
CA HIS A 183 3.49 -22.07 -1.96
C HIS A 183 4.41 -23.20 -1.47
N PHE A 184 3.81 -24.20 -0.82
CA PHE A 184 4.55 -25.25 -0.08
C PHE A 184 5.41 -26.16 -0.96
N ASP A 185 5.00 -26.44 -2.20
CA ASP A 185 5.85 -27.19 -3.15
C ASP A 185 7.11 -26.41 -3.53
N THR A 186 6.98 -25.09 -3.70
CA THR A 186 8.13 -24.21 -3.91
C THR A 186 9.00 -24.15 -2.66
N VAL A 187 8.42 -24.15 -1.46
CA VAL A 187 9.17 -24.25 -0.20
C VAL A 187 9.96 -25.56 -0.12
N ARG A 188 9.35 -26.71 -0.40
CA ARG A 188 10.05 -28.01 -0.41
C ARG A 188 11.19 -28.02 -1.43
N TRP A 189 10.95 -27.48 -2.63
CA TRP A 189 11.96 -27.38 -3.67
C TRP A 189 13.11 -26.45 -3.26
N LEU A 190 12.81 -25.25 -2.73
CA LEU A 190 13.82 -24.31 -2.25
C LEU A 190 14.58 -24.89 -1.05
N HIS A 191 13.89 -25.56 -0.12
CA HIS A 191 14.50 -26.21 1.03
C HIS A 191 15.49 -27.29 0.58
N LYS A 192 15.10 -28.15 -0.37
CA LYS A 192 15.97 -29.20 -0.91
C LYS A 192 17.17 -28.66 -1.70
N ASN A 193 17.01 -27.55 -2.43
CA ASN A 193 18.07 -27.06 -3.31
C ASN A 193 18.98 -25.99 -2.68
N LEU A 194 18.48 -25.17 -1.74
CA LEU A 194 19.29 -24.13 -1.08
C LEU A 194 20.00 -24.64 0.18
N LEU A 195 19.35 -25.46 1.01
CA LEU A 195 19.93 -25.88 2.30
C LEU A 195 20.94 -27.01 2.17
N CYS A 196 20.91 -27.78 1.08
CA CYS A 196 21.90 -28.82 0.82
C CYS A 196 23.27 -28.29 0.38
N HIS A 197 23.41 -26.98 0.15
CA HIS A 197 24.66 -26.36 -0.31
C HIS A 197 25.39 -25.53 0.77
N TYR A 198 24.77 -25.27 1.92
CA TYR A 198 25.40 -24.51 3.00
C TYR A 198 25.20 -25.17 4.36
N GLY A 199 26.27 -25.19 5.15
CA GLY A 199 26.27 -25.65 6.53
C GLY A 199 25.49 -24.69 7.45
N CYS A 200 25.17 -25.16 8.65
CA CYS A 200 24.39 -24.46 9.67
C CYS A 200 24.96 -23.06 10.04
N GLU A 201 24.50 -22.02 9.36
CA GLU A 201 24.62 -20.63 9.82
C GLU A 201 23.39 -20.24 10.66
N GLU A 202 23.54 -19.35 11.64
CA GLU A 202 22.44 -18.89 12.52
C GLU A 202 21.25 -18.32 11.73
N GLU A 203 21.51 -17.66 10.59
CA GLU A 203 20.46 -17.13 9.70
C GLU A 203 19.60 -18.24 9.09
N THR A 204 20.20 -19.39 8.78
CA THR A 204 19.52 -20.55 8.23
C THR A 204 18.55 -21.14 9.25
N MET A 205 18.96 -21.17 10.53
CA MET A 205 18.10 -21.61 11.63
C MET A 205 16.91 -20.68 11.84
N LEU A 206 17.12 -19.36 11.77
CA LEU A 206 16.03 -18.37 11.87
C LEU A 206 14.99 -18.52 10.74
N VAL A 207 15.44 -18.86 9.53
CA VAL A 207 14.55 -19.13 8.39
C VAL A 207 13.71 -20.37 8.62
N ILE A 208 14.33 -21.46 9.09
CA ILE A 208 13.65 -22.72 9.36
C ILE A 208 12.61 -22.54 10.46
N GLU A 209 12.97 -21.89 11.57
CA GLU A 209 12.05 -21.62 12.68
C GLU A 209 10.85 -20.77 12.24
N ARG A 210 11.09 -19.75 11.41
CA ARG A 210 10.02 -18.90 10.86
C ARG A 210 9.14 -19.65 9.85
N THR A 211 9.72 -20.50 9.01
CA THR A 211 8.99 -21.32 8.03
C THR A 211 8.15 -22.39 8.74
N HIS A 212 8.68 -22.99 9.82
CA HIS A 212 7.96 -23.95 10.65
C HIS A 212 6.75 -23.31 11.34
N ALA A 213 6.91 -22.11 11.91
CA ALA A 213 5.78 -21.36 12.47
C ALA A 213 4.68 -21.11 11.42
N ILE A 214 5.07 -20.70 10.20
CA ILE A 214 4.11 -20.48 9.11
C ILE A 214 3.43 -21.79 8.68
N ALA A 215 4.15 -22.91 8.61
CA ALA A 215 3.56 -24.21 8.25
C ALA A 215 2.52 -24.67 9.28
N LEU A 216 2.80 -24.47 10.57
CA LEU A 216 1.83 -24.72 11.65
C LEU A 216 0.62 -23.79 11.56
N ASP A 217 0.84 -22.53 11.19
CA ASP A 217 -0.24 -21.55 11.06
C ASP A 217 -1.20 -21.87 9.90
N VAL A 218 -0.75 -22.59 8.87
CA VAL A 218 -1.56 -22.98 7.68
C VAL A 218 -1.98 -24.46 7.71
N GLU A 219 -1.77 -25.16 8.84
CA GLU A 219 -2.14 -26.58 9.03
C GLU A 219 -1.44 -27.57 8.06
N GLU A 220 -0.27 -27.19 7.53
CA GLU A 220 0.57 -28.04 6.69
C GLU A 220 1.52 -28.87 7.56
N PHE A 221 0.96 -29.86 8.24
CA PHE A 221 1.68 -30.67 9.23
C PHE A 221 2.86 -31.46 8.63
N GLU A 222 2.73 -31.95 7.39
CA GLU A 222 3.81 -32.67 6.70
C GLU A 222 5.05 -31.78 6.48
N LEU A 223 4.83 -30.51 6.13
CA LEU A 223 5.92 -29.55 5.97
C LEU A 223 6.48 -29.13 7.33
N ALA A 224 5.62 -28.94 8.33
CA ALA A 224 6.05 -28.61 9.68
C ALA A 224 6.96 -29.69 10.26
N GLU A 225 6.64 -30.98 10.05
CA GLU A 225 7.47 -32.13 10.45
C GLU A 225 8.81 -32.17 9.71
N LEU A 226 8.80 -31.91 8.39
CA LEU A 226 10.02 -31.86 7.57
C LEU A 226 10.99 -30.76 8.02
N LEU A 227 10.48 -29.68 8.62
CA LEU A 227 11.24 -28.51 9.06
C LEU A 227 11.74 -28.61 10.52
N ILE A 228 11.46 -29.69 11.26
CA ILE A 228 11.93 -29.81 12.65
C ILE A 228 13.44 -30.07 12.66
N PRO A 229 14.26 -29.18 13.28
CA PRO A 229 15.69 -29.43 13.44
C PRO A 229 15.92 -30.69 14.29
N GLN A 230 16.83 -31.56 13.88
CA GLN A 230 17.13 -32.80 14.59
C GLN A 230 17.42 -32.53 16.09
N GLY A 231 16.58 -33.07 16.98
CA GLY A 231 16.75 -32.99 18.43
C GLY A 231 15.95 -31.91 19.17
N LYS A 232 15.18 -31.04 18.51
CA LYS A 232 14.27 -30.07 19.18
C LYS A 232 12.84 -30.63 19.30
N LYS A 233 12.13 -30.27 20.38
CA LYS A 233 10.69 -30.59 20.53
C LYS A 233 9.83 -29.53 19.82
N PRO A 234 8.64 -29.87 19.32
CA PRO A 234 7.73 -28.91 18.69
C PRO A 234 7.38 -27.71 19.58
N SER A 235 7.30 -27.93 20.90
CA SER A 235 7.04 -26.88 21.91
C SER A 235 8.11 -25.80 21.98
N ASP A 236 9.35 -26.10 21.55
CA ASP A 236 10.48 -25.18 21.65
C ASP A 236 10.54 -24.22 20.44
N CYS A 237 9.77 -24.51 19.38
CA CYS A 237 9.76 -23.77 18.11
C CYS A 237 8.63 -22.71 18.03
N THR A 238 7.79 -22.58 19.06
CA THR A 238 6.56 -21.76 19.02
C THR A 238 6.72 -20.32 19.50
N THR A 239 7.92 -19.89 19.89
CA THR A 239 8.17 -18.56 20.50
C THR A 239 7.89 -17.38 19.57
N TYR A 240 7.80 -17.60 18.25
CA TYR A 240 7.61 -16.54 17.24
C TYR A 240 6.25 -16.56 16.51
N SER A 241 5.32 -17.49 16.78
CA SER A 241 3.99 -17.47 16.14
C SER A 241 3.09 -16.38 16.76
N ARG A 242 3.38 -15.12 16.44
CA ARG A 242 2.53 -13.96 16.78
C ARG A 242 1.56 -13.61 15.65
N GLN A 243 1.50 -14.40 14.57
CA GLN A 243 0.61 -14.10 13.45
C GLN A 243 -0.77 -14.72 13.67
N SER A 244 -1.77 -13.85 13.55
CA SER A 244 -3.19 -14.13 13.62
C SER A 244 -3.63 -14.90 12.36
N VAL A 245 -3.41 -16.21 12.32
CA VAL A 245 -3.97 -17.06 11.26
C VAL A 245 -5.17 -17.83 11.80
N LYS A 246 -6.19 -17.99 10.95
CA LYS A 246 -7.44 -18.71 11.23
C LYS A 246 -7.14 -20.20 11.36
N ILE A 247 -6.68 -20.61 12.55
CA ILE A 247 -6.70 -22.01 12.97
C ILE A 247 -8.15 -22.49 12.91
N GLU A 248 -8.40 -23.73 12.45
CA GLU A 248 -9.72 -24.32 12.58
C GLU A 248 -10.09 -24.40 14.06
N MET A 249 -11.01 -23.51 14.49
CA MET A 249 -11.37 -23.29 15.90
C MET A 249 -12.30 -24.37 16.45
N THR A 250 -12.00 -25.64 16.16
CA THR A 250 -12.73 -26.79 16.67
C THR A 250 -12.01 -27.37 17.91
N PRO A 251 -12.73 -27.87 18.92
CA PRO A 251 -12.12 -28.48 20.12
C PRO A 251 -11.32 -29.77 19.84
N GLU A 252 -11.41 -30.28 18.61
CA GLU A 252 -10.65 -31.41 18.11
C GLU A 252 -9.25 -30.99 17.60
N ASN A 253 -9.02 -29.70 17.35
CA ASN A 253 -7.74 -29.20 16.88
C ASN A 253 -6.64 -29.42 17.95
N PRO A 254 -5.60 -30.21 17.65
CA PRO A 254 -4.56 -30.55 18.62
C PRO A 254 -3.80 -29.31 19.13
N CYS A 255 -3.68 -28.26 18.30
CA CYS A 255 -3.01 -27.02 18.70
C CYS A 255 -3.71 -26.30 19.87
N LEU A 256 -5.04 -26.36 19.95
CA LEU A 256 -5.81 -25.73 21.03
C LEU A 256 -5.71 -26.50 22.35
N ARG A 257 -5.47 -27.82 22.29
CA ARG A 257 -5.23 -28.64 23.48
C ARG A 257 -3.82 -28.47 24.04
N TRP A 258 -2.85 -28.16 23.18
CA TRP A 258 -1.44 -28.08 23.59
C TRP A 258 -1.01 -26.71 24.09
N ASP A 259 -1.70 -25.63 23.68
CA ASP A 259 -1.31 -24.25 24.04
C ASP A 259 -2.50 -23.44 24.59
N VAL A 260 -2.44 -23.13 25.90
CA VAL A 260 -3.42 -22.29 26.60
C VAL A 260 -3.48 -20.88 26.01
N ASN A 261 -2.35 -20.32 25.55
CA ASN A 261 -2.34 -18.97 24.96
C ASN A 261 -3.10 -18.94 23.64
N ARG A 262 -2.97 -20.00 22.83
CA ARG A 262 -3.77 -20.15 21.61
C ARG A 262 -5.25 -20.37 21.92
N ALA A 263 -5.59 -21.09 22.98
CA ALA A 263 -6.98 -21.24 23.43
C ALA A 263 -7.61 -19.90 23.86
N VAL A 264 -6.87 -19.05 24.60
CA VAL A 264 -7.36 -17.71 25.00
C VAL A 264 -7.50 -16.78 23.79
N GLN A 265 -6.51 -16.79 22.88
CA GLN A 265 -6.57 -16.03 21.64
C GLN A 265 -7.73 -16.50 20.73
N ALA A 266 -7.99 -17.81 20.68
CA ALA A 266 -9.12 -18.39 19.97
C ALA A 266 -10.47 -17.90 20.51
N VAL A 267 -10.64 -17.82 21.83
CA VAL A 267 -11.86 -17.26 22.44
C VAL A 267 -12.08 -15.79 22.02
N LYS A 268 -11.01 -14.99 21.98
CA LYS A 268 -11.09 -13.59 21.50
C LYS A 268 -11.45 -13.49 20.02
N ASP A 269 -10.88 -14.35 19.19
CA ASP A 269 -11.15 -14.36 17.75
C ASP A 269 -12.58 -14.86 17.47
N LEU A 270 -13.04 -15.89 18.19
CA LEU A 270 -14.41 -16.39 18.12
C LEU A 270 -15.44 -15.38 18.64
N ALA A 271 -15.07 -14.48 19.57
CA ALA A 271 -15.98 -13.42 20.03
C ALA A 271 -16.34 -12.40 18.93
N SER A 272 -15.64 -12.43 17.79
CA SER A 272 -16.04 -11.70 16.57
C SER A 272 -17.15 -12.41 15.78
N SER A 273 -17.53 -13.63 16.15
CA SER A 273 -18.49 -14.53 15.51
C SER A 273 -19.62 -14.94 16.46
N ASP A 274 -20.68 -15.58 15.97
CA ASP A 274 -21.81 -16.06 16.79
C ASP A 274 -21.56 -17.47 17.32
N CYS A 275 -20.52 -17.62 18.14
CA CYS A 275 -19.96 -18.94 18.49
C CYS A 275 -19.75 -19.10 19.99
N LEU A 276 -20.73 -18.69 20.81
CA LEU A 276 -20.64 -18.76 22.27
C LEU A 276 -20.41 -20.21 22.76
N ASP A 277 -21.08 -21.20 22.16
CA ASP A 277 -20.95 -22.60 22.55
C ASP A 277 -19.52 -23.14 22.31
N LEU A 278 -18.93 -22.78 21.16
CA LEU A 278 -17.54 -23.13 20.84
C LEU A 278 -16.54 -22.43 21.78
N MET A 279 -16.78 -21.17 22.11
CA MET A 279 -15.96 -20.44 23.09
C MET A 279 -16.00 -21.13 24.47
N GLN A 280 -17.17 -21.58 24.90
CA GLN A 280 -17.34 -22.33 26.14
C GLN A 280 -16.60 -23.68 26.09
N GLN A 281 -16.72 -24.42 24.99
CA GLN A 281 -16.02 -25.70 24.80
C GLN A 281 -14.50 -25.55 24.85
N ILE A 282 -13.94 -24.54 24.18
CA ILE A 282 -12.49 -24.26 24.19
C ILE A 282 -12.04 -23.85 25.60
N ALA A 283 -12.82 -23.02 26.29
CA ALA A 283 -12.53 -22.62 27.66
C ALA A 283 -12.56 -23.80 28.66
N MET A 284 -13.33 -24.86 28.37
CA MET A 284 -13.38 -26.08 29.19
C MET A 284 -12.15 -26.98 29.01
N LEU A 285 -11.43 -26.91 27.88
CA LEU A 285 -10.26 -27.77 27.60
C LEU A 285 -9.12 -27.59 28.61
N HIS A 286 -9.01 -26.41 29.21
CA HIS A 286 -7.92 -26.03 30.12
C HIS A 286 -8.39 -25.80 31.56
N SER A 287 -9.38 -26.59 32.02
CA SER A 287 -9.86 -26.56 33.40
C SER A 287 -9.17 -27.65 34.24
N PRO A 288 -8.48 -27.33 35.35
CA PRO A 288 -8.35 -26.01 35.99
C PRO A 288 -7.34 -25.08 35.31
N LEU A 289 -7.64 -23.79 35.31
CA LEU A 289 -6.82 -22.76 34.65
C LEU A 289 -5.44 -22.60 35.33
N PRO A 290 -4.36 -22.36 34.57
CA PRO A 290 -3.09 -21.93 35.12
C PRO A 290 -3.19 -20.53 35.76
N PRO A 291 -2.16 -20.06 36.49
CA PRO A 291 -2.16 -18.70 37.03
C PRO A 291 -2.37 -17.66 35.91
N ILE A 292 -3.34 -16.77 36.14
CA ILE A 292 -3.81 -15.82 35.12
C ILE A 292 -2.69 -14.85 34.75
N GLN A 293 -2.38 -14.80 33.46
CA GLN A 293 -1.38 -13.89 32.91
C GLN A 293 -2.01 -12.55 32.52
N ALA A 294 -1.24 -11.46 32.60
CA ALA A 294 -1.69 -10.12 32.23
C ALA A 294 -2.11 -10.02 30.74
N THR A 295 -1.50 -10.83 29.87
CA THR A 295 -1.84 -10.95 28.44
C THR A 295 -3.27 -11.44 28.24
N TRP A 296 -3.70 -12.43 29.03
CA TRP A 296 -5.04 -13.00 28.93
C TRP A 296 -6.13 -11.99 29.31
N LEU A 297 -5.85 -11.13 30.29
CA LEU A 297 -6.78 -10.05 30.68
C LEU A 297 -7.02 -9.06 29.52
N LEU A 298 -5.99 -8.78 28.72
CA LEU A 298 -6.12 -7.92 27.54
C LEU A 298 -6.94 -8.61 26.44
N ASP A 299 -6.70 -9.90 26.20
CA ASP A 299 -7.42 -10.65 25.19
C ASP A 299 -8.90 -10.83 25.55
N TRP A 300 -9.22 -11.07 26.82
CA TRP A 300 -10.60 -11.14 27.32
C TRP A 300 -11.34 -9.81 27.21
N ARG A 301 -10.65 -8.69 27.48
CA ARG A 301 -11.19 -7.34 27.24
C ARG A 301 -11.46 -7.12 25.75
N GLY A 302 -10.58 -7.60 24.87
CA GLY A 302 -10.77 -7.59 23.42
C GLY A 302 -12.02 -8.38 22.99
N ALA A 303 -12.19 -9.59 23.52
CA ALA A 303 -13.37 -10.42 23.29
C ALA A 303 -14.67 -9.70 23.67
N PHE A 304 -14.70 -9.04 24.83
CA PHE A 304 -15.86 -8.29 25.29
C PHE A 304 -16.18 -7.07 24.42
N ILE A 305 -15.14 -6.37 23.94
CA ILE A 305 -15.30 -5.25 22.99
C ILE A 305 -15.91 -5.74 21.68
N ASN A 306 -15.46 -6.90 21.16
CA ASN A 306 -16.02 -7.52 19.96
C ASN A 306 -17.51 -7.85 20.14
N ALA A 307 -17.86 -8.48 21.28
CA ALA A 307 -19.26 -8.78 21.62
C ALA A 307 -20.13 -7.51 21.72
N CYS A 308 -19.60 -6.43 22.31
CA CYS A 308 -20.28 -5.12 22.37
C CYS A 308 -20.58 -4.55 20.98
N GLY A 309 -19.65 -4.70 20.02
CA GLY A 309 -19.86 -4.26 18.64
C GLY A 309 -20.93 -5.07 17.91
N ARG A 310 -21.10 -6.34 18.26
CA ARG A 310 -22.11 -7.24 17.66
C ARG A 310 -23.51 -7.11 18.27
N GLY A 311 -23.61 -6.63 19.51
CA GLY A 311 -24.90 -6.60 20.21
C GLY A 311 -25.25 -7.89 20.95
N ASP A 312 -24.27 -8.78 21.18
CA ASP A 312 -24.49 -10.10 21.75
C ASP A 312 -24.49 -10.06 23.29
N PHE A 313 -25.66 -9.82 23.86
CA PHE A 313 -25.84 -9.77 25.32
C PHE A 313 -25.48 -11.09 26.04
N PRO A 314 -25.88 -12.28 25.57
CA PRO A 314 -25.46 -13.56 26.16
C PRO A 314 -23.93 -13.69 26.25
N MET A 315 -23.22 -13.42 25.15
CA MET A 315 -21.76 -13.50 25.11
C MET A 315 -21.10 -12.46 26.02
N MET A 316 -21.62 -11.22 26.04
CA MET A 316 -21.16 -10.18 26.96
C MET A 316 -21.29 -10.60 28.42
N ASN A 317 -22.42 -11.19 28.81
CA ASN A 317 -22.64 -11.64 30.18
C ASN A 317 -21.71 -12.80 30.56
N TRP A 318 -21.57 -13.80 29.69
CA TRP A 318 -20.64 -14.91 29.92
C TRP A 318 -19.20 -14.44 30.08
N LEU A 319 -18.72 -13.54 29.22
CA LEU A 319 -17.36 -12.99 29.30
C LEU A 319 -17.12 -12.22 30.61
N MET A 320 -18.13 -11.56 31.17
CA MET A 320 -18.03 -10.88 32.47
C MET A 320 -18.02 -11.85 33.65
N GLU A 321 -18.77 -12.94 33.56
CA GLU A 321 -18.95 -13.90 34.66
C GLU A 321 -17.84 -14.95 34.75
N TYR A 322 -17.11 -15.20 33.65
CA TYR A 322 -15.98 -16.15 33.63
C TYR A 322 -14.82 -15.69 34.54
N PRO A 323 -14.06 -16.59 35.20
CA PRO A 323 -13.02 -16.23 36.17
C PRO A 323 -12.00 -15.19 35.67
N ILE A 324 -11.49 -15.36 34.44
CA ILE A 324 -10.57 -14.39 33.79
C ILE A 324 -11.27 -13.03 33.60
N GLY A 325 -12.55 -13.05 33.23
CA GLY A 325 -13.38 -11.86 33.06
C GLY A 325 -13.57 -11.09 34.37
N ARG A 326 -13.92 -11.79 35.46
CA ARG A 326 -14.08 -11.15 36.78
C ARG A 326 -12.85 -10.37 37.17
N GLU A 327 -11.66 -10.94 37.03
CA GLU A 327 -10.40 -10.23 37.29
C GLU A 327 -10.16 -9.09 36.28
N ALA A 328 -10.42 -9.33 34.99
CA ALA A 328 -10.25 -8.33 33.94
C ALA A 328 -11.11 -7.07 34.14
N PHE A 329 -12.29 -7.20 34.75
CA PHE A 329 -13.24 -6.11 34.98
C PHE A 329 -13.22 -5.54 36.42
N LEU A 330 -12.61 -6.23 37.38
CA LEU A 330 -12.38 -5.73 38.75
C LEU A 330 -11.25 -4.69 38.81
N VAL A 331 -10.20 -4.86 38.00
CA VAL A 331 -9.08 -3.92 37.91
C VAL A 331 -9.50 -2.72 37.06
N ASN A 332 -10.27 -1.82 37.66
CA ASN A 332 -10.67 -0.56 37.05
C ASN A 332 -9.44 0.35 36.88
N THR A 333 -8.85 0.37 35.69
CA THR A 333 -7.78 1.32 35.36
C THR A 333 -8.11 2.05 34.07
N GLY A 334 -8.15 3.38 34.18
CA GLY A 334 -8.52 4.29 33.12
C GLY A 334 -7.72 4.09 31.82
N LEU A 335 -8.36 4.53 30.74
CA LEU A 335 -7.78 4.87 29.43
C LEU A 335 -7.61 3.79 28.35
N TYR A 336 -7.99 2.51 28.54
CA TYR A 336 -7.91 1.54 27.43
C TYR A 336 -9.18 0.71 27.13
N PHE A 337 -10.19 0.77 28.00
CA PHE A 337 -11.44 0.04 27.78
C PHE A 337 -12.42 0.90 26.95
N ARG A 338 -12.60 0.59 25.66
CA ARG A 338 -13.48 1.32 24.72
C ARG A 338 -14.71 0.51 24.25
N PRO A 339 -15.50 -0.13 25.14
CA PRO A 339 -16.68 -0.90 24.73
C PRO A 339 -17.75 -0.02 24.07
N LEU A 340 -17.86 1.24 24.51
CA LEU A 340 -18.80 2.21 23.95
C LEU A 340 -18.45 2.57 22.50
N CYS A 341 -17.16 2.63 22.16
CA CYS A 341 -16.71 2.87 20.80
C CYS A 341 -17.08 1.70 19.88
N ALA A 342 -16.90 0.46 20.33
CA ALA A 342 -17.26 -0.72 19.54
C ALA A 342 -18.78 -0.82 19.37
N ALA A 343 -19.57 -0.63 20.43
CA ALA A 343 -21.03 -0.59 20.34
C ALA A 343 -21.51 0.53 19.39
N ALA A 344 -20.86 1.69 19.43
CA ALA A 344 -21.12 2.78 18.51
C ALA A 344 -20.78 2.41 17.06
N GLN A 345 -19.62 1.83 16.79
CA GLN A 345 -19.24 1.34 15.45
C GLN A 345 -20.21 0.29 14.90
N GLY A 346 -20.67 -0.62 15.77
CA GLY A 346 -21.65 -1.64 15.45
C GLY A 346 -23.09 -1.16 15.33
N ASN A 347 -23.37 0.14 15.51
CA ASN A 347 -24.72 0.71 15.54
C ASN A 347 -25.64 0.07 16.61
N GLN A 348 -25.07 -0.43 17.71
CA GLN A 348 -25.78 -1.16 18.76
C GLN A 348 -26.34 -0.21 19.83
N ILE A 349 -27.48 0.39 19.54
CA ILE A 349 -28.12 1.40 20.41
C ILE A 349 -28.49 0.80 21.79
N GLU A 350 -28.95 -0.44 21.84
CA GLU A 350 -29.31 -1.12 23.09
C GLU A 350 -28.11 -1.39 23.99
N VAL A 351 -26.99 -1.83 23.39
CA VAL A 351 -25.72 -1.99 24.12
C VAL A 351 -25.22 -0.65 24.64
N ILE A 352 -25.32 0.42 23.85
CA ILE A 352 -24.98 1.78 24.30
C ILE A 352 -25.79 2.15 25.55
N HIS A 353 -27.12 1.94 25.54
CA HIS A 353 -27.97 2.18 26.71
C HIS A 353 -27.54 1.33 27.91
N TYR A 354 -27.26 0.04 27.70
CA TYR A 354 -26.79 -0.87 28.75
C TYR A 354 -25.48 -0.41 29.37
N LEU A 355 -24.48 -0.04 28.55
CA LEU A 355 -23.19 0.46 29.01
C LEU A 355 -23.32 1.77 29.81
N TYR A 356 -24.17 2.70 29.36
CA TYR A 356 -24.45 3.92 30.12
C TYR A 356 -25.13 3.64 31.46
N LYS A 357 -26.04 2.65 31.52
CA LYS A 357 -26.67 2.21 32.78
C LYS A 357 -25.66 1.61 33.75
N LYS A 358 -24.62 0.93 33.25
CA LYS A 358 -23.49 0.41 34.04
C LYS A 358 -22.46 1.47 34.44
N GLY A 359 -22.65 2.72 34.04
CA GLY A 359 -21.78 3.84 34.43
C GLY A 359 -20.66 4.15 33.44
N CYS A 360 -20.60 3.50 32.28
CA CYS A 360 -19.66 3.87 31.23
C CYS A 360 -20.01 5.25 30.67
N CYS A 361 -19.00 6.09 30.43
CA CYS A 361 -19.19 7.42 29.86
C CYS A 361 -18.14 7.72 28.77
N ASP A 362 -18.56 8.47 27.75
CA ASP A 362 -17.68 8.94 26.67
C ASP A 362 -16.96 10.24 27.09
N LEU A 363 -16.00 10.13 28.02
CA LEU A 363 -15.30 11.29 28.59
C LEU A 363 -14.65 12.19 27.54
N HIS A 364 -14.12 11.61 26.45
CA HIS A 364 -13.37 12.32 25.41
C HIS A 364 -14.15 12.54 24.10
N GLY A 365 -15.38 12.02 24.00
CA GLY A 365 -16.18 12.05 22.78
C GLY A 365 -15.65 11.12 21.68
N ASP A 366 -14.90 10.07 22.05
CA ASP A 366 -14.28 9.13 21.10
C ASP A 366 -15.35 8.30 20.38
N ALA A 367 -16.37 7.83 21.11
CA ALA A 367 -17.47 7.07 20.53
C ALA A 367 -18.26 7.96 19.57
N LEU A 368 -18.52 9.22 19.95
CA LEU A 368 -19.21 10.18 19.07
C LEU A 368 -18.40 10.47 17.80
N ARG A 369 -17.08 10.69 17.89
CA ARG A 369 -16.22 10.89 16.70
C ARG A 369 -16.24 9.67 15.78
N LEU A 370 -16.17 8.45 16.33
CA LEU A 370 -16.25 7.22 15.52
C LEU A 370 -17.59 7.09 14.81
N THR A 371 -18.70 7.48 15.43
CA THR A 371 -20.01 7.44 14.75
C THR A 371 -20.08 8.37 13.53
N MET A 372 -19.32 9.47 13.52
CA MET A 372 -19.26 10.39 12.39
C MET A 372 -18.53 9.81 11.18
N GLN A 373 -17.80 8.71 11.33
CA GLN A 373 -17.04 8.13 10.21
C GLN A 373 -17.93 7.31 9.27
N HIS A 374 -18.69 6.35 9.82
CA HIS A 374 -19.42 5.35 9.02
C HIS A 374 -20.79 4.93 9.60
N VAL A 375 -21.20 5.49 10.74
CA VAL A 375 -22.34 4.97 11.53
C VAL A 375 -23.63 5.76 11.31
N SER A 376 -24.78 5.12 11.49
CA SER A 376 -26.12 5.71 11.34
C SER A 376 -26.33 7.02 12.13
N LEU A 377 -27.19 7.89 11.60
CA LEU A 377 -27.64 9.10 12.29
C LEU A 377 -28.36 8.78 13.62
N SER A 378 -28.94 7.59 13.77
CA SER A 378 -29.65 7.16 14.98
C SER A 378 -28.71 6.97 16.16
N THR A 379 -27.52 6.39 15.95
CA THR A 379 -26.49 6.27 17.00
C THR A 379 -25.98 7.64 17.42
N VAL A 380 -25.74 8.53 16.43
CA VAL A 380 -25.35 9.92 16.69
C VAL A 380 -26.42 10.60 17.56
N LYS A 381 -27.70 10.47 17.22
CA LYS A 381 -28.82 11.00 18.02
C LYS A 381 -28.83 10.45 19.44
N CYS A 382 -28.61 9.14 19.61
CA CYS A 382 -28.56 8.49 20.91
C CYS A 382 -27.42 9.03 21.79
N LEU A 383 -26.19 9.03 21.28
CA LEU A 383 -25.01 9.57 22.00
C LEU A 383 -25.17 11.05 22.32
N VAL A 384 -25.72 11.83 21.39
CA VAL A 384 -26.05 13.26 21.60
C VAL A 384 -27.10 13.44 22.70
N GLY A 385 -28.04 12.52 22.87
CA GLY A 385 -29.00 12.53 23.98
C GLY A 385 -28.34 12.47 25.36
N TYR A 386 -27.19 11.79 25.46
CA TYR A 386 -26.40 11.66 26.68
C TYR A 386 -25.33 12.75 26.86
N MET A 387 -25.27 13.75 25.96
CA MET A 387 -24.24 14.81 25.95
C MET A 387 -24.17 15.71 27.18
N ARG A 388 -25.20 15.75 28.03
CA ARG A 388 -25.17 16.53 29.28
C ARG A 388 -24.01 16.13 30.21
N ARG A 389 -23.35 15.00 29.93
CA ARG A 389 -22.16 14.45 30.61
C ARG A 389 -20.86 14.55 29.80
N MET A 390 -20.81 15.28 28.67
CA MET A 390 -19.63 15.41 27.78
C MET A 390 -19.06 16.85 27.77
N PRO A 391 -18.30 17.27 28.80
CA PRO A 391 -17.86 18.66 28.93
C PRO A 391 -16.70 19.08 27.98
N GLN A 392 -16.03 18.14 27.30
CA GLN A 392 -14.77 18.43 26.58
C GLN A 392 -14.90 18.59 25.05
N LEU A 393 -15.98 18.10 24.42
CA LEU A 393 -16.07 18.11 22.95
C LEU A 393 -16.62 19.45 22.44
N LYS A 394 -15.82 20.18 21.64
CA LYS A 394 -16.23 21.47 21.09
C LYS A 394 -17.07 21.28 19.83
N ALA A 395 -17.99 22.21 19.56
CA ALA A 395 -18.78 22.20 18.33
C ALA A 395 -17.90 22.15 17.06
N ASN A 396 -16.72 22.78 17.09
CA ASN A 396 -15.78 22.78 15.97
C ASN A 396 -15.24 21.38 15.66
N ASP A 397 -15.01 20.55 16.68
CA ASP A 397 -14.48 19.18 16.51
C ASP A 397 -15.53 18.28 15.83
N ILE A 398 -16.80 18.45 16.22
CA ILE A 398 -17.95 17.78 15.61
C ILE A 398 -18.08 18.16 14.14
N ILE A 399 -17.97 19.47 13.83
CA ILE A 399 -18.06 19.96 12.46
C ILE A 399 -16.91 19.43 11.63
N HIS A 400 -15.69 19.50 12.15
CA HIS A 400 -14.50 19.03 11.45
C HIS A 400 -14.61 17.55 11.10
N GLU A 401 -14.97 16.69 12.06
CA GLU A 401 -15.05 15.24 11.83
C GLU A 401 -16.22 14.89 10.90
N ALA A 402 -17.40 15.49 11.09
CA ALA A 402 -18.52 15.27 10.17
C ALA A 402 -18.21 15.76 8.75
N THR A 403 -17.47 16.87 8.61
CA THR A 403 -17.08 17.42 7.30
C THR A 403 -16.03 16.55 6.60
N LYS A 404 -15.04 16.06 7.35
CA LYS A 404 -14.00 15.13 6.88
C LYS A 404 -14.61 13.84 6.30
N HIS A 405 -15.67 13.34 6.92
CA HIS A 405 -16.36 12.12 6.50
C HIS A 405 -17.59 12.37 5.59
N GLY A 406 -17.89 13.62 5.24
CA GLY A 406 -18.97 13.93 4.28
C GLY A 406 -20.38 13.74 4.84
N ARG A 407 -20.53 13.73 6.17
CA ARG A 407 -21.79 13.48 6.87
C ARG A 407 -22.71 14.68 6.87
N LEU A 408 -23.30 14.94 5.70
CA LEU A 408 -24.28 16.00 5.51
C LEU A 408 -25.52 15.83 6.41
N ASP A 409 -25.96 14.59 6.62
CA ASP A 409 -27.07 14.23 7.51
C ASP A 409 -26.83 14.67 8.96
N VAL A 410 -25.63 14.43 9.48
CA VAL A 410 -25.21 14.81 10.83
C VAL A 410 -25.11 16.33 10.95
N LEU A 411 -24.49 17.00 9.98
CA LEU A 411 -24.37 18.46 9.97
C LEU A 411 -25.73 19.15 9.88
N GLN A 412 -26.65 18.66 9.04
CA GLN A 412 -28.03 19.16 8.96
C GLN A 412 -28.79 18.93 10.27
N TYR A 413 -28.61 17.76 10.90
CA TYR A 413 -29.22 17.46 12.19
C TYR A 413 -28.78 18.43 13.28
N PHE A 414 -27.47 18.70 13.39
CA PHE A 414 -26.97 19.67 14.37
C PHE A 414 -27.33 21.11 14.00
N TYR A 415 -27.38 21.45 12.69
CA TYR A 415 -27.79 22.77 12.21
C TYR A 415 -29.24 23.11 12.59
N ASN A 416 -30.13 22.13 12.51
CA ASN A 416 -31.55 22.28 12.85
C ASN A 416 -31.84 22.15 14.35
N ARG A 417 -30.84 21.78 15.19
CA ARG A 417 -31.04 21.50 16.62
C ARG A 417 -30.39 22.57 17.49
N SER A 418 -31.22 23.33 18.22
CA SER A 418 -30.86 24.32 19.26
C SER A 418 -30.14 25.60 18.79
N THR A 419 -30.46 26.73 19.44
CA THR A 419 -29.85 28.05 19.20
C THR A 419 -28.34 28.10 19.50
N PHE A 420 -27.87 27.28 20.46
CA PHE A 420 -26.46 27.19 20.85
C PHE A 420 -25.61 26.55 19.76
N PHE A 421 -25.99 25.35 19.29
CA PHE A 421 -25.30 24.71 18.17
C PHE A 421 -25.50 25.50 16.88
N HIS A 422 -26.69 26.04 16.61
CA HIS A 422 -26.91 26.88 15.44
C HIS A 422 -25.93 28.08 15.39
N LYS A 423 -25.71 28.80 16.50
CA LYS A 423 -24.78 29.93 16.54
C LYS A 423 -23.32 29.49 16.37
N ALA A 424 -22.89 28.41 17.03
CA ALA A 424 -21.53 27.87 16.94
C ALA A 424 -21.23 27.21 15.58
N LEU A 425 -22.23 26.56 14.99
CA LEU A 425 -22.19 26.01 13.62
C LEU A 425 -22.14 27.15 12.63
N THR A 426 -22.97 28.18 12.76
CA THR A 426 -22.97 29.30 11.80
C THR A 426 -21.63 30.01 11.76
N SER A 427 -21.00 30.29 12.91
CA SER A 427 -19.67 30.91 12.93
C SER A 427 -18.56 30.00 12.39
N SER A 428 -18.66 28.69 12.62
CA SER A 428 -17.62 27.72 12.20
C SER A 428 -17.80 27.23 10.77
N LEU A 429 -19.03 27.16 10.25
CA LEU A 429 -19.35 26.86 8.86
C LEU A 429 -18.98 28.05 7.95
N GLN A 430 -19.02 29.27 8.48
CA GLN A 430 -18.45 30.47 7.85
C GLN A 430 -16.92 30.50 7.85
N SER A 431 -16.26 29.60 8.59
CA SER A 431 -14.80 29.49 8.55
C SER A 431 -14.36 28.86 7.22
N PRO A 432 -13.32 29.40 6.55
CA PRO A 432 -12.71 28.77 5.37
C PRO A 432 -12.33 27.31 5.58
N ASN A 433 -12.07 26.90 6.83
CA ASN A 433 -11.62 25.55 7.20
C ASN A 433 -12.64 24.44 6.88
N ALA A 434 -13.94 24.69 7.02
CA ALA A 434 -14.93 23.65 6.72
C ALA A 434 -15.00 23.35 5.20
N MET A 435 -14.96 24.41 4.37
CA MET A 435 -14.96 24.24 2.92
C MET A 435 -13.67 23.57 2.42
N THR A 436 -12.50 23.93 2.98
CA THR A 436 -11.23 23.28 2.61
C THR A 436 -11.20 21.82 3.02
N VAL A 437 -11.73 21.44 4.18
CA VAL A 437 -11.83 20.03 4.60
C VAL A 437 -12.77 19.25 3.67
N ALA A 438 -13.93 19.81 3.31
CA ALA A 438 -14.84 19.17 2.36
C ALA A 438 -14.19 18.98 0.98
N ALA A 439 -13.45 19.99 0.50
CA ALA A 439 -12.71 19.93 -0.76
C ALA A 439 -11.56 18.91 -0.72
N ARG A 440 -10.84 18.81 0.41
CA ARG A 440 -9.76 17.83 0.62
C ARG A 440 -10.23 16.39 0.49
N HIS A 441 -11.43 16.11 0.99
CA HIS A 441 -11.99 14.75 1.02
C HIS A 441 -12.94 14.44 -0.15
N GLY A 442 -13.18 15.38 -1.06
CA GLY A 442 -13.96 15.11 -2.27
C GLY A 442 -15.48 15.20 -2.09
N HIS A 443 -15.97 15.77 -0.99
CA HIS A 443 -17.39 15.79 -0.63
C HIS A 443 -18.15 16.93 -1.34
N LEU A 444 -18.42 16.77 -2.64
CA LEU A 444 -19.05 17.81 -3.48
C LEU A 444 -20.43 18.26 -2.97
N GLU A 445 -21.31 17.34 -2.59
CA GLU A 445 -22.66 17.69 -2.12
C GLU A 445 -22.62 18.42 -0.77
N LEU A 446 -21.71 18.02 0.12
CA LEU A 446 -21.46 18.75 1.35
C LEU A 446 -20.92 20.15 1.06
N LEU A 447 -19.95 20.26 0.14
CA LEU A 447 -19.39 21.56 -0.25
C LEU A 447 -20.47 22.49 -0.83
N LYS A 448 -21.39 21.97 -1.66
CA LYS A 448 -22.55 22.73 -2.16
C LYS A 448 -23.46 23.21 -1.02
N TRP A 449 -23.72 22.36 -0.03
CA TRP A 449 -24.54 22.71 1.13
C TRP A 449 -23.84 23.77 2.00
N LEU A 450 -22.54 23.60 2.27
CA LEU A 450 -21.73 24.60 2.99
C LEU A 450 -21.77 25.95 2.27
N PHE A 451 -21.56 25.94 0.95
CA PHE A 451 -21.57 27.16 0.13
C PHE A 451 -22.90 27.94 0.22
N ARG A 452 -24.03 27.23 0.21
CA ARG A 452 -25.37 27.84 0.34
C ARG A 452 -25.59 28.50 1.71
N ASN A 453 -25.00 27.94 2.77
CA ASN A 453 -25.25 28.38 4.15
C ASN A 453 -24.16 29.30 4.73
N ALA A 454 -22.98 29.38 4.11
CA ALA A 454 -21.81 30.10 4.62
C ALA A 454 -21.42 31.34 3.76
N CYS A 455 -22.40 32.18 3.40
CA CYS A 455 -22.21 33.48 2.76
C CYS A 455 -21.65 33.46 1.30
N GLY A 456 -21.62 32.31 0.62
CA GLY A 456 -21.40 32.24 -0.83
C GLY A 456 -20.02 32.68 -1.36
N LYS A 457 -19.02 32.83 -0.48
CA LYS A 457 -17.62 33.13 -0.85
C LYS A 457 -16.74 31.99 -0.39
N TYR A 458 -15.89 31.46 -1.27
CA TYR A 458 -14.84 30.52 -0.90
C TYR A 458 -13.47 31.15 -1.17
N SER A 459 -12.46 30.77 -0.39
CA SER A 459 -11.09 31.21 -0.61
C SER A 459 -10.46 30.45 -1.79
N THR A 460 -9.47 31.06 -2.44
CA THR A 460 -8.62 30.40 -3.45
C THR A 460 -8.04 29.07 -2.93
N GLU A 461 -7.82 28.96 -1.62
CA GLU A 461 -7.37 27.75 -0.93
C GLU A 461 -8.29 26.54 -1.18
N VAL A 462 -9.61 26.71 -1.26
CA VAL A 462 -10.55 25.58 -1.49
C VAL A 462 -10.28 24.92 -2.86
N MET A 463 -10.01 25.74 -3.88
CA MET A 463 -9.63 25.27 -5.23
C MET A 463 -8.27 24.57 -5.19
N ASN A 464 -7.26 25.20 -4.57
CA ASN A 464 -5.92 24.63 -4.46
C ASN A 464 -5.91 23.28 -3.73
N VAL A 465 -6.72 23.15 -2.67
CA VAL A 465 -6.91 21.90 -1.94
C VAL A 465 -7.60 20.85 -2.81
N ALA A 466 -8.68 21.20 -3.52
CA ALA A 466 -9.36 20.26 -4.42
C ALA A 466 -8.40 19.73 -5.51
N VAL A 467 -7.55 20.62 -6.05
CA VAL A 467 -6.51 20.25 -7.03
C VAL A 467 -5.44 19.37 -6.40
N ARG A 468 -4.91 19.72 -5.23
CA ARG A 468 -3.90 18.95 -4.49
C ARG A 468 -4.32 17.50 -4.26
N TYR A 469 -5.59 17.27 -3.93
CA TYR A 469 -6.13 15.95 -3.62
C TYR A 469 -6.80 15.24 -4.80
N GLY A 470 -6.78 15.80 -6.00
CA GLY A 470 -7.22 15.09 -7.20
C GLY A 470 -8.73 15.12 -7.47
N HIS A 471 -9.48 16.06 -6.87
CA HIS A 471 -10.95 16.10 -6.95
C HIS A 471 -11.46 16.92 -8.15
N LEU A 472 -11.29 16.40 -9.37
CA LEU A 472 -11.66 17.10 -10.62
C LEU A 472 -13.11 17.63 -10.64
N ARG A 473 -14.08 16.86 -10.12
CA ARG A 473 -15.49 17.30 -10.06
C ARG A 473 -15.70 18.55 -9.21
N ILE A 474 -14.94 18.68 -8.12
CA ILE A 474 -14.97 19.88 -7.26
C ILE A 474 -14.29 21.04 -7.99
N VAL A 475 -13.15 20.79 -8.64
CA VAL A 475 -12.43 21.80 -9.45
C VAL A 475 -13.33 22.38 -10.54
N GLN A 476 -14.03 21.52 -11.28
CA GLN A 476 -15.02 21.91 -12.30
C GLN A 476 -16.15 22.74 -11.72
N TRP A 477 -16.74 22.28 -10.60
CA TRP A 477 -17.86 22.96 -9.96
C TRP A 477 -17.46 24.34 -9.41
N LEU A 478 -16.29 24.46 -8.79
CA LEU A 478 -15.75 25.73 -8.30
C LEU A 478 -15.49 26.69 -9.47
N HIS A 479 -14.84 26.22 -10.53
CA HIS A 479 -14.50 27.06 -11.69
C HIS A 479 -15.72 27.68 -12.37
N VAL A 480 -16.81 26.92 -12.57
CA VAL A 480 -18.05 27.44 -13.17
C VAL A 480 -18.65 28.57 -12.34
N ARG A 481 -18.45 28.55 -11.02
CA ARG A 481 -19.05 29.52 -10.08
C ARG A 481 -18.21 30.78 -9.89
N GLN A 482 -16.89 30.71 -10.04
CA GLN A 482 -16.02 31.88 -9.89
C GLN A 482 -14.72 31.70 -10.69
N SER A 483 -14.67 32.18 -11.93
CA SER A 483 -13.50 31.96 -12.80
C SER A 483 -12.21 32.64 -12.30
N LYS A 484 -12.33 33.64 -11.40
CA LYS A 484 -11.24 34.48 -10.87
C LYS A 484 -10.41 33.87 -9.73
N SER A 485 -10.77 32.71 -9.18
CA SER A 485 -10.17 32.17 -7.95
C SER A 485 -9.08 31.10 -8.15
N CYS A 486 -8.63 30.88 -9.38
CA CYS A 486 -7.64 29.86 -9.68
C CYS A 486 -6.37 30.54 -10.18
N THR A 487 -5.29 30.38 -9.43
CA THR A 487 -3.98 30.95 -9.71
C THR A 487 -3.15 30.00 -10.58
N SER A 488 -2.02 30.46 -11.11
CA SER A 488 -0.99 29.60 -11.72
C SER A 488 -0.60 28.43 -10.80
N ASP A 489 -0.68 28.64 -9.49
CA ASP A 489 -0.41 27.64 -8.45
C ASP A 489 -1.26 26.39 -8.61
N ALA A 490 -2.49 26.47 -9.13
CA ALA A 490 -3.32 25.28 -9.32
C ALA A 490 -2.70 24.30 -10.33
N MET A 491 -2.13 24.80 -11.44
CA MET A 491 -1.43 23.93 -12.40
C MET A 491 -0.14 23.37 -11.81
N GLU A 492 0.60 24.16 -11.04
CA GLU A 492 1.80 23.74 -10.33
C GLU A 492 1.50 22.65 -9.29
N ILE A 493 0.44 22.82 -8.50
CA ILE A 493 -0.04 21.86 -7.52
C ILE A 493 -0.49 20.57 -8.21
N ALA A 494 -1.22 20.66 -9.34
CA ALA A 494 -1.61 19.48 -10.11
C ALA A 494 -0.37 18.73 -10.62
N ALA A 495 0.65 19.46 -11.09
CA ALA A 495 1.90 18.89 -11.57
C ALA A 495 2.71 18.23 -10.45
N TYR A 496 2.80 18.86 -9.28
CA TYR A 496 3.47 18.33 -8.10
C TYR A 496 2.80 17.06 -7.56
N ASN A 497 1.47 16.96 -7.58
CA ASN A 497 0.74 15.83 -6.98
C ASN A 497 0.39 14.71 -7.99
N GLY A 498 0.80 14.83 -9.26
CA GLY A 498 0.60 13.77 -10.24
C GLY A 498 -0.78 13.77 -10.92
N HIS A 499 -1.57 14.84 -10.80
CA HIS A 499 -2.96 14.90 -11.29
C HIS A 499 -3.04 15.37 -12.75
N LEU A 500 -2.60 14.51 -13.70
CA LEU A 500 -2.56 14.83 -15.13
C LEU A 500 -3.91 15.28 -15.72
N GLU A 501 -5.02 14.64 -15.34
CA GLU A 501 -6.35 14.98 -15.87
C GLU A 501 -6.85 16.35 -15.38
N ILE A 502 -6.54 16.71 -14.13
CA ILE A 502 -6.80 18.06 -13.63
C ILE A 502 -5.93 19.08 -14.36
N LEU A 503 -4.65 18.77 -14.57
CA LEU A 503 -3.72 19.64 -15.26
C LEU A 503 -4.14 19.91 -16.71
N LYS A 504 -4.52 18.87 -17.47
CA LYS A 504 -5.08 19.02 -18.82
C LYS A 504 -6.36 19.86 -18.82
N TRP A 505 -7.25 19.59 -17.88
CA TRP A 505 -8.51 20.32 -17.77
C TRP A 505 -8.28 21.81 -17.44
N LEU A 506 -7.39 22.11 -16.48
CA LEU A 506 -7.00 23.48 -16.15
C LEU A 506 -6.38 24.19 -17.35
N TYR A 507 -5.47 23.54 -18.07
CA TYR A 507 -4.84 24.12 -19.25
C TYR A 507 -5.83 24.39 -20.39
N ALA A 508 -6.80 23.49 -20.62
CA ALA A 508 -7.78 23.65 -21.69
C ALA A 508 -8.83 24.75 -21.39
N ASN A 509 -9.11 25.01 -20.11
CA ASN A 509 -10.20 25.91 -19.70
C ASN A 509 -9.71 27.24 -19.11
N ARG A 510 -8.40 27.49 -19.04
CA ARG A 510 -7.84 28.71 -18.44
C ARG A 510 -6.78 29.35 -19.32
N SER A 511 -6.78 30.69 -19.30
CA SER A 511 -5.85 31.53 -20.06
C SER A 511 -4.55 31.85 -19.32
N GLU A 512 -4.47 31.57 -18.01
CA GLU A 512 -3.23 31.72 -17.26
C GLU A 512 -2.22 30.71 -17.79
N SER A 513 -1.05 31.19 -18.23
CA SER A 513 0.01 30.32 -18.71
C SER A 513 0.58 29.50 -17.55
N CYS A 514 0.85 28.22 -17.81
CA CYS A 514 1.62 27.37 -16.92
C CYS A 514 3.01 27.99 -16.68
N SER A 515 3.40 28.15 -15.41
CA SER A 515 4.74 28.62 -15.06
C SER A 515 5.79 27.53 -15.33
N SER A 516 7.06 27.92 -15.40
CA SER A 516 8.20 26.99 -15.45
C SER A 516 8.28 26.09 -14.21
N LEU A 517 7.68 26.49 -13.08
CA LEU A 517 7.71 25.71 -11.83
C LEU A 517 6.89 24.42 -11.94
N ALA A 518 5.86 24.36 -12.78
CA ALA A 518 5.05 23.16 -12.92
C ALA A 518 5.86 21.97 -13.47
N ILE A 519 6.73 22.21 -14.45
CA ILE A 519 7.60 21.14 -14.98
C ILE A 519 8.69 20.79 -13.96
N GLU A 520 9.23 21.77 -13.22
CA GLU A 520 10.18 21.51 -12.12
C GLU A 520 9.56 20.63 -11.04
N TYR A 521 8.32 20.88 -10.65
CA TYR A 521 7.60 20.06 -9.68
C TYR A 521 7.26 18.68 -10.19
N ALA A 522 6.84 18.55 -11.45
CA ALA A 522 6.63 17.25 -12.08
C ALA A 522 7.93 16.43 -12.09
N VAL A 523 9.06 17.08 -12.40
CA VAL A 523 10.39 16.45 -12.41
C VAL A 523 10.83 16.05 -11.00
N LYS A 524 10.70 16.96 -10.02
CA LYS A 524 11.06 16.72 -8.61
C LYS A 524 10.32 15.53 -8.01
N GLN A 525 9.07 15.31 -8.42
CA GLN A 525 8.20 14.23 -7.95
C GLN A 525 8.21 12.99 -8.85
N GLY A 526 8.98 13.00 -9.94
CA GLY A 526 9.09 11.85 -10.84
C GLY A 526 7.84 11.60 -11.70
N HIS A 527 6.99 12.61 -11.92
CA HIS A 527 5.77 12.51 -12.73
C HIS A 527 6.06 12.66 -14.24
N LEU A 528 6.72 11.66 -14.84
CA LEU A 528 7.19 11.69 -16.23
C LEU A 528 6.09 11.99 -17.25
N ARG A 529 4.89 11.43 -17.08
CA ARG A 529 3.75 11.70 -17.98
C ARG A 529 3.34 13.18 -17.98
N ILE A 530 3.43 13.84 -16.81
CA ILE A 530 3.14 15.27 -16.69
C ILE A 530 4.29 16.09 -17.27
N ALA A 531 5.55 15.75 -16.95
CA ALA A 531 6.71 16.45 -17.48
C ALA A 531 6.76 16.41 -19.01
N PHE A 532 6.51 15.23 -19.61
CA PHE A 532 6.41 15.06 -21.06
C PHE A 532 5.25 15.85 -21.67
N TRP A 533 4.07 15.81 -21.03
CA TRP A 533 2.92 16.58 -21.51
C TRP A 533 3.17 18.09 -21.43
N LEU A 534 3.72 18.59 -20.32
CA LEU A 534 4.07 20.00 -20.15
C LEU A 534 5.14 20.43 -21.16
N HIS A 535 6.17 19.62 -21.40
CA HIS A 535 7.20 19.92 -22.39
C HIS A 535 6.64 20.08 -23.81
N ASN A 536 5.71 19.21 -24.21
CA ASN A 536 5.14 19.24 -25.56
C ASN A 536 4.08 20.33 -25.75
N ASN A 537 3.37 20.73 -24.68
CA ASN A 537 2.24 21.66 -24.77
C ASN A 537 2.56 23.08 -24.26
N VAL A 538 3.62 23.28 -23.47
CA VAL A 538 3.98 24.59 -22.91
C VAL A 538 5.18 25.16 -23.66
N ARG A 539 4.99 26.32 -24.33
CA ARG A 539 5.98 26.98 -25.20
C ARG A 539 7.20 27.60 -24.46
N GLN A 540 7.31 27.48 -23.15
CA GLN A 540 8.38 28.14 -22.37
C GLN A 540 9.70 27.36 -22.46
N LYS A 541 10.46 27.62 -23.53
CA LYS A 541 11.84 27.18 -23.71
C LYS A 541 12.82 28.11 -22.99
N LYS A 542 13.05 27.95 -21.69
CA LYS A 542 14.23 28.51 -21.01
C LYS A 542 14.75 27.61 -19.90
N SER A 543 16.06 27.75 -19.65
CA SER A 543 16.92 27.00 -18.73
C SER A 543 16.29 26.79 -17.36
N LEU A 544 16.01 25.52 -17.03
CA LEU A 544 15.48 25.10 -15.73
C LEU A 544 16.62 24.49 -14.92
N SER A 545 16.82 24.89 -13.67
CA SER A 545 17.72 24.18 -12.74
C SER A 545 16.96 23.01 -12.12
N LEU A 546 16.89 21.90 -12.84
CA LEU A 546 16.07 20.76 -12.46
C LEU A 546 16.82 19.86 -11.45
N TYR A 547 16.14 19.53 -10.36
CA TYR A 547 16.61 18.58 -9.34
C TYR A 547 15.59 17.43 -9.22
N VAL A 548 16.07 16.18 -9.37
CA VAL A 548 15.24 14.98 -9.22
C VAL A 548 15.36 14.47 -7.79
N LYS A 549 14.24 14.38 -7.06
CA LYS A 549 14.19 13.61 -5.80
C LYS A 549 13.72 12.20 -6.14
N GLY A 550 14.62 11.23 -6.04
CA GLY A 550 14.40 9.88 -6.54
C GLY A 550 13.27 9.14 -5.82
N ASN A 551 12.23 8.76 -6.56
CA ASN A 551 11.41 7.59 -6.25
C ASN A 551 11.73 6.51 -7.31
N ALA A 552 11.96 5.26 -6.87
CA ALA A 552 12.73 4.25 -7.61
C ALA A 552 12.15 3.86 -8.99
N ARG A 553 10.84 4.02 -9.22
CA ARG A 553 10.17 3.58 -10.45
C ARG A 553 10.23 4.57 -11.61
N SER A 554 10.38 5.86 -11.34
CA SER A 554 10.39 6.91 -12.39
C SER A 554 11.65 7.77 -12.40
N ALA A 555 12.54 7.60 -11.43
CA ALA A 555 13.78 8.38 -11.36
C ALA A 555 14.66 8.18 -12.59
N PHE A 556 14.88 6.94 -13.05
CA PHE A 556 15.78 6.68 -14.18
C PHE A 556 15.18 7.16 -15.51
N ASP A 557 13.91 6.84 -15.78
CA ASP A 557 13.20 7.30 -16.97
C ASP A 557 13.10 8.85 -17.02
N MET A 558 12.95 9.50 -15.86
CA MET A 558 13.01 10.96 -15.73
C MET A 558 14.41 11.51 -16.00
N VAL A 559 15.48 10.87 -15.53
CA VAL A 559 16.87 11.29 -15.81
C VAL A 559 17.16 11.23 -17.31
N LEU A 560 16.68 10.20 -18.02
CA LEU A 560 16.79 10.12 -19.48
C LEU A 560 16.01 11.25 -20.18
N PHE A 561 14.82 11.58 -19.69
CA PHE A 561 14.05 12.75 -20.15
C PHE A 561 14.84 14.06 -19.99
N LEU A 562 15.43 14.28 -18.82
CA LEU A 562 16.23 15.47 -18.54
C LEU A 562 17.50 15.55 -19.38
N ARG A 563 18.21 14.44 -19.58
CA ARG A 563 19.44 14.41 -20.38
C ARG A 563 19.20 14.79 -21.84
N LYS A 564 18.05 14.41 -22.42
CA LYS A 564 17.71 14.75 -23.81
C LYS A 564 17.28 16.21 -23.95
N TYR A 565 16.37 16.68 -23.09
CA TYR A 565 15.70 17.97 -23.28
C TYR A 565 16.29 19.13 -22.47
N TYR A 566 17.03 18.84 -21.40
CA TYR A 566 17.60 19.82 -20.48
C TYR A 566 19.08 19.53 -20.14
N PRO A 567 19.98 19.36 -21.14
CA PRO A 567 21.34 18.87 -20.93
C PRO A 567 22.20 19.76 -20.02
N THR A 568 22.01 21.09 -20.06
CA THR A 568 22.75 22.06 -19.23
C THR A 568 22.38 21.97 -17.74
N SER A 569 21.17 21.52 -17.43
CA SER A 569 20.70 21.35 -16.05
C SER A 569 21.33 20.12 -15.38
N VAL A 570 21.61 19.06 -16.14
CA VAL A 570 22.20 17.82 -15.61
C VAL A 570 23.69 18.02 -15.26
N GLN A 571 24.39 18.93 -15.95
CA GLN A 571 25.81 19.21 -15.71
C GLN A 571 26.08 20.02 -14.43
N ASN A 572 25.14 20.88 -14.00
CA ASN A 572 25.37 21.82 -12.89
C ASN A 572 24.66 21.45 -11.57
N SER A 573 23.80 20.43 -11.54
CA SER A 573 23.07 20.03 -10.33
C SER A 573 23.23 18.55 -9.95
N CYS A 574 24.16 17.84 -10.57
CA CYS A 574 24.50 16.47 -10.21
C CYS A 574 25.87 16.37 -9.52
N PRO A 575 25.91 16.29 -8.18
CA PRO A 575 26.53 15.14 -7.55
C PRO A 575 25.60 13.92 -7.72
N ILE A 576 25.22 13.62 -8.97
CA ILE A 576 25.18 12.24 -9.39
C ILE A 576 26.62 11.95 -9.86
N ALA A 577 27.63 12.09 -9.00
CA ALA A 577 28.04 10.88 -8.30
C ALA A 577 26.88 9.88 -8.31
N ILE A 578 27.00 8.87 -9.16
CA ILE A 578 26.64 7.52 -8.74
C ILE A 578 27.42 7.32 -7.43
N SER A 579 27.01 7.99 -6.35
CA SER A 579 27.56 7.84 -5.05
C SER A 579 27.07 6.45 -4.74
N HIS A 580 28.02 5.64 -4.35
CA HIS A 580 27.86 4.25 -3.96
C HIS A 580 26.67 3.99 -3.01
N GLN A 581 26.01 5.04 -2.49
CA GLN A 581 24.84 5.01 -1.63
C GLN A 581 23.47 5.07 -2.32
N CYS A 582 23.31 5.55 -3.56
CA CYS A 582 22.00 5.42 -4.24
C CYS A 582 21.69 3.98 -4.68
N VAL A 583 22.69 3.10 -4.67
CA VAL A 583 22.53 1.65 -4.82
C VAL A 583 21.91 1.01 -3.56
N VAL A 584 21.90 1.71 -2.42
CA VAL A 584 21.55 1.13 -1.10
C VAL A 584 20.03 1.11 -0.83
N PHE A 585 19.21 1.78 -1.64
CA PHE A 585 17.75 1.72 -1.52
C PHE A 585 17.01 1.33 -2.82
N ILE A 586 17.73 0.79 -3.82
CA ILE A 586 17.14 0.33 -5.11
C ILE A 586 16.64 -1.10 -5.03
#